data_AF-A0AAD5XUE2-F1
#
_entry.id   AF-A0AAD5XUE2-F1
#
_cell.length_a   1.000
_cell.length_b   1.000
_cell.length_c   1.000
_cell.angle_alpha   90.00
_cell.angle_beta   90.00
_cell.angle_gamma   90.00
#
_symmetry.space_group_name_H-M   'P 1'
#
loop_
_entity.id
_entity.type
_entity.pdbx_description
1 polymer ?
#
loop_
_entity_poly.entity_id
_entity_poly.type
_entity_poly.pdbx_seq_one_letter_code
_entity_poly.pdbx_strand_id
1 'polypeptide(L)'
;MSFLFSKKSKQPIDLVKAVAEAIPKLESGDRKKANDEISKNFVLMKGILYGDGENDPSPELVAQLSQELYNSDVLPLMIQNIGKFEFEAKKDVSQIFNNLLRRQIGTRFPTAEYIATRQEILITLANGYDNQDIALNCGMVLRECIRHEALAKMMLESPHFWNFFVYVDLSTFDVASDAFATFKDLLTRHKPLVSEFLEKNYDLVIHL
;
A
#
# COMPACT_ATOMS: atom_id res chain seq x y z
N MET A 1 9.31 5.43 42.03
CA MET A 1 8.92 4.00 42.14
C MET A 1 8.84 3.43 40.74
N SER A 2 9.68 2.43 40.47
CA SER A 2 9.86 1.80 39.17
C SER A 2 8.66 0.92 38.84
N PHE A 3 7.92 1.25 37.78
CA PHE A 3 6.97 0.32 37.15
C PHE A 3 7.69 -0.39 35.99
N LEU A 4 8.46 -1.42 36.36
CA LEU A 4 8.98 -2.44 35.45
C LEU A 4 7.83 -3.31 34.95
N PHE A 5 7.14 -2.87 33.91
CA PHE A 5 6.34 -3.74 33.03
C PHE A 5 7.13 -3.96 31.73
N SER A 6 8.10 -4.87 31.77
CA SER A 6 8.59 -5.50 30.54
C SER A 6 7.49 -6.42 30.00
N LYS A 7 6.51 -5.84 29.30
CA LYS A 7 5.65 -6.60 28.39
C LYS A 7 6.58 -7.09 27.29
N LYS A 8 6.81 -8.41 27.19
CA LYS A 8 7.50 -8.99 26.03
C LYS A 8 6.91 -8.36 24.76
N SER A 9 7.73 -7.61 24.02
CA SER A 9 7.34 -7.09 22.72
C SER A 9 6.89 -8.27 21.86
N LYS A 10 5.73 -8.16 21.20
CA LYS A 10 5.26 -9.19 20.28
C LYS A 10 6.28 -9.34 19.15
N GLN A 11 6.63 -10.57 18.79
CA GLN A 11 7.54 -10.81 17.68
C GLN A 11 6.85 -10.46 16.35
N PRO A 12 7.61 -10.09 15.31
CA PRO A 12 7.04 -9.76 14.01
C PRO A 12 6.07 -10.81 13.45
N ILE A 13 6.42 -12.10 13.60
CA ILE A 13 5.57 -13.22 13.18
C ILE A 13 4.22 -13.25 13.91
N ASP A 14 4.19 -12.92 15.20
CA ASP A 14 2.95 -12.91 16.00
C ASP A 14 2.04 -11.75 15.58
N LEU A 15 2.64 -10.62 15.19
CA LEU A 15 1.90 -9.46 14.68
C LEU A 15 1.25 -9.78 13.34
N VAL A 16 2.01 -10.35 12.40
CA VAL A 16 1.53 -10.70 11.07
C VAL A 16 0.42 -11.75 11.15
N LYS A 17 0.61 -12.82 11.95
CA LYS A 17 -0.42 -13.84 12.18
C LYS A 17 -1.70 -13.26 12.78
N ALA A 18 -1.58 -12.39 13.79
CA ALA A 18 -2.74 -11.78 14.42
C ALA A 18 -3.56 -10.93 13.42
N VAL A 19 -2.90 -10.18 12.54
CA VAL A 19 -3.59 -9.43 11.47
C VAL A 19 -4.24 -10.38 10.47
N ALA A 20 -3.52 -11.40 9.99
CA ALA A 20 -4.03 -12.37 9.02
C ALA A 20 -5.28 -13.11 9.53
N GLU A 21 -5.33 -13.44 10.82
CA GLU A 21 -6.47 -14.11 11.45
C GLU A 21 -7.63 -13.16 11.79
N ALA A 22 -7.34 -11.86 11.99
CA ALA A 22 -8.36 -10.87 12.34
C ALA A 22 -9.12 -10.35 11.12
N ILE A 23 -8.46 -10.19 9.96
CA ILE A 23 -9.09 -9.65 8.74
C ILE A 23 -10.34 -10.45 8.32
N PRO A 24 -10.33 -11.79 8.24
CA PRO A 24 -11.52 -12.57 7.89
C PRO A 24 -12.70 -12.39 8.86
N LYS A 25 -12.41 -12.03 10.13
CA LYS A 25 -13.43 -11.81 11.16
C LYS A 25 -14.13 -10.45 11.02
N LEU A 26 -13.70 -9.59 10.09
CA LEU A 26 -14.42 -8.34 9.78
C LEU A 26 -15.79 -8.59 9.12
N GLU A 27 -15.95 -9.75 8.48
CA GLU A 27 -17.22 -10.21 7.90
C GLU A 27 -18.12 -10.92 8.91
N SER A 28 -17.63 -11.21 10.11
CA SER A 28 -18.41 -11.89 11.16
C SER A 28 -19.03 -10.89 12.15
N GLY A 29 -19.88 -11.39 13.05
CA GLY A 29 -20.51 -10.58 14.10
C GLY A 29 -19.54 -9.91 15.08
N ASP A 30 -18.25 -10.24 15.04
CA ASP A 30 -17.19 -9.72 15.92
C ASP A 30 -16.40 -8.53 15.31
N ARG A 31 -16.96 -7.83 14.32
CA ARG A 31 -16.28 -6.76 13.55
C ARG A 31 -15.55 -5.71 14.40
N LYS A 32 -16.14 -5.29 15.53
CA LYS A 32 -15.50 -4.29 16.42
C LYS A 32 -14.21 -4.83 17.04
N LYS A 33 -14.27 -6.04 17.61
CA LYS A 33 -13.12 -6.70 18.22
C LYS A 33 -12.02 -6.98 17.20
N ALA A 34 -12.40 -7.38 15.98
CA ALA A 34 -11.46 -7.57 14.88
C ALA A 34 -10.76 -6.25 14.50
N ASN A 35 -11.49 -5.14 14.38
CA ASN A 35 -10.90 -3.82 14.13
C ASN A 35 -9.95 -3.39 15.25
N ASP A 36 -10.36 -3.49 16.53
CA ASP A 36 -9.50 -3.15 17.68
C ASP A 36 -8.17 -3.92 17.64
N GLU A 37 -8.22 -5.21 17.29
CA GLU A 37 -7.04 -6.06 17.14
C GLU A 37 -6.17 -5.66 15.95
N ILE A 38 -6.76 -5.40 14.79
CA ILE A 38 -6.05 -4.95 13.59
C ILE A 38 -5.35 -3.60 13.84
N SER A 39 -6.09 -2.59 14.32
CA SER A 39 -5.58 -1.26 14.64
C SER A 39 -4.40 -1.34 15.60
N LYS A 40 -4.51 -2.14 16.67
CA LYS A 40 -3.43 -2.34 17.63
C LYS A 40 -2.18 -2.97 16.99
N ASN A 41 -2.34 -4.02 16.18
CA ASN A 41 -1.18 -4.67 15.56
C ASN A 41 -0.53 -3.80 14.48
N PHE A 42 -1.29 -3.00 13.73
CA PHE A 42 -0.73 -2.02 12.79
C PHE A 42 0.12 -0.96 13.47
N VAL A 43 -0.32 -0.41 14.60
CA VAL A 43 0.50 0.53 15.39
C VAL A 43 1.83 -0.11 15.82
N LEU A 44 1.80 -1.38 16.26
CA LEU A 44 3.02 -2.11 16.63
C LEU A 44 3.93 -2.37 15.43
N MET A 45 3.37 -2.74 14.27
CA MET A 45 4.13 -2.89 13.03
C MET A 45 4.79 -1.57 12.62
N LYS A 46 4.07 -0.44 12.71
CA LYS A 46 4.65 0.88 12.45
C LYS A 46 5.77 1.22 13.41
N GLY A 47 5.63 0.89 14.70
CA GLY A 47 6.71 1.08 15.67
C GLY A 47 7.98 0.33 15.29
N ILE A 48 7.86 -0.89 14.73
CA ILE A 48 9.01 -1.62 14.19
C ILE A 48 9.61 -0.93 12.97
N LEU A 49 8.79 -0.39 12.07
CA LEU A 49 9.21 0.17 10.78
C LEU A 49 9.77 1.61 10.87
N TYR A 50 9.26 2.42 11.80
CA TYR A 50 9.59 3.84 11.94
C TYR A 50 10.35 4.17 13.23
N GLY A 51 10.42 3.22 14.18
CA GLY A 51 10.94 3.47 15.52
C GLY A 51 9.83 3.94 16.46
N ASP A 52 10.15 3.99 17.75
CA ASP A 52 9.24 4.41 18.82
C ASP A 52 9.44 5.87 19.26
N GLY A 53 10.26 6.62 18.52
CA GLY A 53 10.62 8.02 18.79
C GLY A 53 11.82 8.18 19.73
N GLU A 54 12.16 7.13 20.49
CA GLU A 54 13.38 7.09 21.33
C GLU A 54 14.48 6.26 20.67
N ASN A 55 14.10 5.20 19.96
CA ASN A 55 15.01 4.26 19.31
C ASN A 55 14.74 4.20 17.81
N ASP A 56 15.84 4.12 17.03
CA ASP A 56 15.76 3.85 15.60
C ASP A 56 15.24 2.42 15.31
N PRO A 57 14.58 2.20 14.15
CA PRO A 57 14.18 0.87 13.71
C PRO A 57 15.32 -0.15 13.74
N SER A 58 15.14 -1.28 14.43
CA SER A 58 16.10 -2.39 14.34
C SER A 58 16.08 -3.01 12.94
N PRO A 59 17.19 -3.02 12.19
CA PRO A 59 17.23 -3.59 10.84
C PRO A 59 16.82 -5.07 10.80
N GLU A 60 17.12 -5.82 11.86
CA GLU A 60 16.75 -7.23 12.00
C GLU A 60 15.23 -7.40 12.15
N LEU A 61 14.59 -6.64 13.04
CA LEU A 61 13.15 -6.71 13.24
C LEU A 61 12.39 -6.24 12.00
N VAL A 62 12.87 -5.21 11.32
CA VAL A 62 12.31 -4.74 10.04
C VAL A 62 12.42 -5.84 8.98
N ALA A 63 13.56 -6.52 8.89
CA ALA A 63 13.75 -7.62 7.95
C ALA A 63 12.81 -8.80 8.25
N GLN A 64 12.68 -9.20 9.52
CA GLN A 64 11.76 -10.24 9.95
C GLN A 64 10.30 -9.87 9.63
N LEU A 65 9.87 -8.66 10.01
CA LEU A 65 8.50 -8.18 9.71
C LEU A 65 8.21 -8.18 8.22
N SER A 66 9.14 -7.65 7.42
CA SER A 66 9.01 -7.61 5.95
C SER A 66 8.82 -9.03 5.40
N GLN A 67 9.67 -9.97 5.80
CA GLN A 67 9.64 -11.34 5.32
C GLN A 67 8.33 -12.06 5.69
N GLU A 68 7.85 -11.89 6.92
CA GLU A 68 6.60 -12.50 7.38
C GLU A 68 5.39 -11.93 6.62
N LEU A 69 5.36 -10.62 6.36
CA LEU A 69 4.31 -9.98 5.56
C LEU A 69 4.25 -10.53 4.12
N TYR A 70 5.41 -10.80 3.51
CA TYR A 70 5.47 -11.40 2.18
C TYR A 70 5.05 -12.87 2.18
N ASN A 71 5.54 -13.66 3.14
CA ASN A 71 5.29 -15.09 3.22
C ASN A 71 3.83 -15.43 3.54
N SER A 72 3.16 -14.56 4.30
CA SER A 72 1.77 -14.76 4.73
C SER A 72 0.75 -14.04 3.84
N ASP A 73 1.20 -13.42 2.74
CA ASP A 73 0.36 -12.62 1.81
C ASP A 73 -0.55 -11.60 2.52
N VAL A 74 -0.08 -11.02 3.63
CA VAL A 74 -0.86 -10.05 4.41
C VAL A 74 -0.98 -8.71 3.69
N LEU A 75 0.00 -8.33 2.87
CA LEU A 75 -0.06 -7.09 2.08
C LEU A 75 -1.28 -7.07 1.14
N PRO A 76 -1.50 -8.06 0.25
CA PRO A 76 -2.74 -8.17 -0.52
C PRO A 76 -4.00 -8.11 0.35
N LEU A 77 -4.03 -8.87 1.45
CA LEU A 77 -5.19 -8.92 2.36
C LEU A 77 -5.54 -7.55 2.96
N MET A 78 -4.52 -6.76 3.32
CA MET A 78 -4.68 -5.40 3.84
C MET A 78 -5.35 -4.49 2.81
N ILE A 79 -4.88 -4.50 1.55
CA ILE A 79 -5.43 -3.63 0.50
C ILE A 79 -6.83 -4.07 0.09
N GLN A 80 -7.08 -5.36 -0.09
CA GLN A 80 -8.41 -5.89 -0.44
C GLN A 80 -9.48 -5.56 0.61
N ASN A 81 -9.09 -5.43 1.89
CA ASN A 81 -10.02 -5.17 2.99
C ASN A 81 -9.92 -3.75 3.56
N ILE A 82 -9.15 -2.84 2.92
CA ILE A 82 -8.89 -1.50 3.45
C ILE A 82 -10.17 -0.69 3.72
N GLY A 83 -11.23 -0.89 2.92
CA GLY A 83 -12.54 -0.26 3.12
C GLY A 83 -13.25 -0.66 4.42
N LYS A 84 -12.87 -1.78 5.04
CA LYS A 84 -13.51 -2.32 6.24
C LYS A 84 -12.82 -1.88 7.54
N PHE A 85 -11.59 -1.38 7.44
CA PHE A 85 -10.79 -0.93 8.57
C PHE A 85 -11.27 0.42 9.11
N GLU A 86 -10.93 0.71 10.36
CA GLU A 86 -11.11 2.02 10.96
C GLU A 86 -10.26 3.09 10.27
N PHE A 87 -10.67 4.36 10.43
CA PHE A 87 -10.03 5.49 9.75
C PHE A 87 -8.51 5.54 9.93
N GLU A 88 -8.02 5.46 11.18
CA GLU A 88 -6.57 5.51 11.43
C GLU A 88 -5.86 4.24 10.91
N ALA A 89 -6.52 3.08 10.95
CA ALA A 89 -5.96 1.85 10.40
C ALA A 89 -5.78 1.91 8.87
N LYS A 90 -6.65 2.60 8.13
CA LYS A 90 -6.47 2.84 6.67
C LYS A 90 -5.20 3.66 6.38
N LYS A 91 -4.93 4.67 7.21
CA LYS A 91 -3.71 5.48 7.13
C LYS A 91 -2.47 4.67 7.49
N ASP A 92 -2.58 3.80 8.50
CA ASP A 92 -1.50 2.90 8.90
C ASP A 92 -1.11 1.92 7.80
N VAL A 93 -2.09 1.36 7.09
CA VAL A 93 -1.85 0.53 5.89
C VAL A 93 -0.97 1.30 4.90
N SER A 94 -1.35 2.54 4.58
CA SER A 94 -0.60 3.36 3.63
C SER A 94 0.84 3.64 4.08
N GLN A 95 1.03 3.91 5.38
CA GLN A 95 2.37 4.13 5.97
C GLN A 95 3.22 2.86 5.93
N ILE A 96 2.67 1.71 6.34
CA ILE A 96 3.36 0.42 6.31
C ILE A 96 3.80 0.08 4.89
N PHE A 97 2.90 0.17 3.92
CA PHE A 97 3.22 -0.08 2.51
C PHE A 97 4.33 0.84 1.99
N ASN A 98 4.22 2.15 2.25
CA ASN A 98 5.18 3.12 1.74
C ASN A 98 6.57 2.95 2.36
N ASN A 99 6.66 2.58 3.63
CA ASN A 99 7.93 2.24 4.28
C ASN A 99 8.56 1.01 3.60
N LEU A 100 7.80 -0.06 3.43
CA LEU A 100 8.25 -1.30 2.81
C LEU A 100 8.66 -1.11 1.35
N LEU A 101 7.93 -0.29 0.58
CA LEU A 101 8.24 0.03 -0.82
C LEU A 101 9.55 0.80 -1.00
N ARG A 102 9.96 1.58 0.01
CA ARG A 102 11.23 2.32 0.01
C ARG A 102 12.40 1.48 0.53
N ARG A 103 12.12 0.35 1.18
CA ARG A 103 13.15 -0.52 1.74
C ARG A 103 14.00 -1.14 0.63
N GLN A 104 15.30 -0.92 0.73
CA GLN A 104 16.30 -1.39 -0.23
C GLN A 104 17.26 -2.37 0.45
N ILE A 105 17.62 -3.46 -0.24
CA ILE A 105 18.66 -4.40 0.17
C ILE A 105 19.68 -4.51 -0.97
N GLY A 106 20.85 -3.90 -0.80
CA GLY A 106 21.81 -3.74 -1.89
C GLY A 106 21.22 -2.89 -3.00
N THR A 107 21.08 -3.46 -4.20
CA THR A 107 20.44 -2.79 -5.36
C THR A 107 18.98 -3.20 -5.56
N ARG A 108 18.44 -4.07 -4.71
CA ARG A 108 17.10 -4.64 -4.85
C ARG A 108 16.08 -3.93 -3.98
N PHE A 109 14.84 -3.92 -4.45
CA PHE A 109 13.67 -3.42 -3.72
C PHE A 109 12.70 -4.58 -3.49
N PRO A 110 12.84 -5.34 -2.37
CA PRO A 110 12.13 -6.60 -2.18
C PRO A 110 10.61 -6.46 -2.27
N THR A 111 10.04 -5.38 -1.74
CA THR A 111 8.59 -5.12 -1.81
C THR A 111 8.13 -4.84 -3.24
N ALA A 112 8.91 -4.09 -4.02
CA ALA A 112 8.57 -3.83 -5.42
C ALA A 112 8.62 -5.12 -6.24
N GLU A 113 9.63 -5.95 -6.03
CA GLU A 113 9.74 -7.28 -6.66
C GLU A 113 8.59 -8.21 -6.24
N TYR A 114 8.20 -8.20 -4.97
CA TYR A 114 7.05 -8.94 -4.47
C TYR A 114 5.76 -8.51 -5.18
N ILE A 115 5.49 -7.21 -5.29
CA ILE A 115 4.29 -6.69 -5.98
C ILE A 115 4.34 -7.00 -7.48
N ALA A 116 5.51 -6.98 -8.12
CA ALA A 116 5.65 -7.34 -9.53
C ALA A 116 5.17 -8.78 -9.83
N THR A 117 5.27 -9.69 -8.85
CA THR A 117 4.74 -11.06 -8.96
C THR A 117 3.24 -11.18 -8.62
N ARG A 118 2.60 -10.10 -8.16
CA ARG A 118 1.22 -10.04 -7.64
C ARG A 118 0.51 -8.79 -8.16
N GLN A 119 0.29 -8.73 -9.47
CA GLN A 119 -0.25 -7.54 -10.16
C GLN A 119 -1.62 -7.09 -9.61
N GLU A 120 -2.38 -8.02 -9.03
CA GLU A 120 -3.66 -7.72 -8.38
C GLU A 120 -3.55 -6.58 -7.37
N ILE A 121 -2.44 -6.47 -6.63
CA ILE A 121 -2.24 -5.38 -5.67
C ILE A 121 -2.33 -4.03 -6.37
N LEU A 122 -1.66 -3.85 -7.51
CA LEU A 122 -1.69 -2.60 -8.27
C LEU A 122 -3.09 -2.31 -8.81
N ILE A 123 -3.79 -3.34 -9.27
CA ILE A 123 -5.15 -3.23 -9.80
C ILE A 123 -6.13 -2.82 -8.67
N THR A 124 -6.06 -3.46 -7.51
CA THR A 124 -6.91 -3.11 -6.36
C THR A 124 -6.64 -1.69 -5.88
N LEU A 125 -5.37 -1.25 -5.89
CA LEU A 125 -5.01 0.13 -5.57
C LEU A 125 -5.58 1.12 -6.58
N ALA A 126 -5.48 0.84 -7.89
CA ALA A 126 -6.03 1.70 -8.93
C ALA A 126 -7.56 1.80 -8.85
N ASN A 127 -8.25 0.67 -8.68
CA ASN A 127 -9.71 0.64 -8.51
C ASN A 127 -10.15 1.25 -7.16
N GLY A 128 -9.22 1.52 -6.23
CA GLY A 128 -9.51 2.20 -4.97
C GLY A 128 -10.09 3.61 -5.17
N TYR A 129 -9.85 4.25 -6.31
CA TYR A 129 -10.45 5.54 -6.65
C TYR A 129 -11.97 5.50 -6.82
N ASP A 130 -12.57 4.32 -7.08
CA ASP A 130 -14.02 4.14 -7.13
C ASP A 130 -14.69 4.27 -5.75
N ASN A 131 -13.90 4.24 -4.66
CA ASN A 131 -14.39 4.35 -3.30
C ASN A 131 -13.76 5.55 -2.58
N GLN A 132 -14.56 6.61 -2.41
CA GLN A 132 -14.13 7.88 -1.82
C GLN A 132 -13.52 7.72 -0.41
N ASP A 133 -13.96 6.73 0.38
CA ASP A 133 -13.47 6.50 1.75
C ASP A 133 -12.04 5.97 1.80
N ILE A 134 -11.52 5.42 0.69
CA ILE A 134 -10.18 4.82 0.62
C ILE A 134 -9.33 5.39 -0.51
N ALA A 135 -9.91 6.14 -1.45
CA ALA A 135 -9.25 6.66 -2.64
C ALA A 135 -7.90 7.32 -2.34
N LEU A 136 -7.85 8.23 -1.35
CA LEU A 136 -6.61 8.92 -0.99
C LEU A 136 -5.54 7.98 -0.40
N ASN A 137 -5.96 6.97 0.37
CA ASN A 137 -5.05 5.96 0.91
C ASN A 137 -4.47 5.09 -0.21
N CYS A 138 -5.33 4.61 -1.12
CA CYS A 138 -4.94 3.84 -2.29
C CYS A 138 -4.03 4.64 -3.22
N GLY A 139 -4.35 5.90 -3.49
CA GLY A 139 -3.55 6.81 -4.29
C GLY A 139 -2.16 7.06 -3.70
N MET A 140 -2.05 7.24 -2.38
CA MET A 140 -0.77 7.36 -1.70
C MET A 140 0.12 6.13 -1.89
N VAL A 141 -0.42 4.93 -1.75
CA VAL A 141 0.34 3.68 -1.93
C VAL A 141 0.67 3.46 -3.40
N LEU A 142 -0.29 3.67 -4.30
CA LEU A 142 -0.08 3.50 -5.74
C LEU A 142 1.02 4.44 -6.27
N ARG A 143 1.03 5.71 -5.82
CA ARG A 143 2.10 6.65 -6.18
C ARG A 143 3.46 6.23 -5.66
N GLU A 144 3.54 5.52 -4.53
CA GLU A 144 4.81 4.96 -4.07
C GLU A 144 5.21 3.72 -4.90
N CYS A 145 4.26 2.88 -5.31
CA CYS A 145 4.50 1.75 -6.21
C CYS A 145 5.12 2.22 -7.54
N ILE A 146 4.50 3.21 -8.20
CA ILE A 146 4.92 3.67 -9.54
C ILE A 146 6.22 4.47 -9.53
N ARG A 147 6.83 4.71 -8.35
CA ARG A 147 8.23 5.18 -8.29
C ARG A 147 9.20 4.14 -8.81
N HIS A 148 8.83 2.87 -8.76
CA HIS A 148 9.58 1.76 -9.34
C HIS A 148 9.17 1.58 -10.80
N GLU A 149 10.12 1.72 -11.73
CA GLU A 149 9.86 1.67 -13.18
C GLU A 149 9.12 0.40 -13.61
N ALA A 150 9.50 -0.75 -13.04
CA ALA A 150 8.83 -2.03 -13.34
C ALA A 150 7.34 -2.01 -12.99
N LEU A 151 6.95 -1.43 -11.85
CA LEU A 151 5.55 -1.36 -11.44
C LEU A 151 4.78 -0.29 -12.21
N ALA A 152 5.43 0.83 -12.55
CA ALA A 152 4.85 1.84 -13.43
C ALA A 152 4.55 1.28 -14.82
N LYS A 153 5.47 0.47 -15.38
CA LYS A 153 5.28 -0.22 -16.66
C LYS A 153 4.06 -1.14 -16.61
N MET A 154 3.96 -1.97 -15.57
CA MET A 154 2.81 -2.86 -15.38
C MET A 154 1.49 -2.09 -15.30
N MET A 155 1.48 -0.91 -14.67
CA MET A 155 0.27 -0.08 -14.66
C MET A 155 -0.04 0.57 -16.00
N LEU A 156 0.95 1.16 -16.69
CA LEU A 156 0.74 1.76 -18.01
C LEU A 156 0.23 0.75 -19.04
N GLU A 157 0.74 -0.48 -19.02
CA GLU A 157 0.33 -1.55 -19.92
C GLU A 157 -0.99 -2.22 -19.52
N SER A 158 -1.52 -1.91 -18.33
CA SER A 158 -2.77 -2.46 -17.81
C SER A 158 -3.99 -1.74 -18.39
N PRO A 159 -5.09 -2.45 -18.71
CA PRO A 159 -6.35 -1.81 -19.07
C PRO A 159 -6.86 -0.82 -18.02
N HIS A 160 -6.49 -1.02 -16.75
CA HIS A 160 -6.88 -0.14 -15.64
C HIS A 160 -6.24 1.25 -15.70
N PHE A 161 -5.20 1.45 -16.50
CA PHE A 161 -4.65 2.80 -16.75
C PHE A 161 -5.70 3.75 -17.33
N TRP A 162 -6.54 3.25 -18.24
CA TRP A 162 -7.52 4.08 -18.93
C TRP A 162 -8.62 4.61 -18.00
N ASN A 163 -8.85 3.95 -16.85
CA ASN A 163 -9.78 4.46 -15.85
C ASN A 163 -9.36 5.81 -15.27
N PHE A 164 -8.06 6.17 -15.33
CA PHE A 164 -7.62 7.49 -14.85
C PHE A 164 -8.26 8.64 -15.62
N PHE A 165 -8.62 8.49 -16.89
CA PHE A 165 -9.37 9.52 -17.64
C PHE A 165 -10.74 9.79 -17.01
N VAL A 166 -11.37 8.78 -16.41
CA VAL A 166 -12.62 8.92 -15.66
C VAL A 166 -12.34 9.47 -14.26
N TYR A 167 -11.32 8.94 -13.57
CA TYR A 167 -11.02 9.32 -12.19
C TYR A 167 -10.64 10.80 -12.04
N VAL A 168 -9.98 11.39 -13.03
CA VAL A 168 -9.62 12.83 -13.01
C VAL A 168 -10.82 13.76 -13.20
N ASP A 169 -11.95 13.25 -13.68
CA ASP A 169 -13.18 14.01 -13.91
C ASP A 169 -14.27 13.70 -12.86
N LEU A 170 -13.91 13.05 -11.76
CA LEU A 170 -14.84 12.81 -10.66
C LEU A 170 -15.30 14.12 -10.00
N SER A 171 -16.58 14.17 -9.61
CA SER A 171 -17.17 15.35 -8.95
C SER A 171 -16.54 15.69 -7.60
N THR A 172 -15.92 14.71 -6.94
CA THR A 172 -15.23 14.90 -5.66
C THR A 172 -13.82 15.42 -5.91
N PHE A 173 -13.63 16.73 -5.75
CA PHE A 173 -12.38 17.44 -6.08
C PHE A 173 -11.12 16.78 -5.48
N ASP A 174 -11.14 16.41 -4.21
CA ASP A 174 -9.96 15.82 -3.55
C ASP A 174 -9.55 14.49 -4.19
N VAL A 175 -10.53 13.66 -4.56
CA VAL A 175 -10.30 12.37 -5.23
C VAL A 175 -9.81 12.58 -6.66
N ALA A 176 -10.45 13.48 -7.41
CA ALA A 176 -10.06 13.80 -8.78
C ALA A 176 -8.65 14.40 -8.88
N SER A 177 -8.32 15.32 -7.97
CA SER A 177 -6.99 15.94 -7.87
C SER A 177 -5.91 14.92 -7.50
N ASP A 178 -6.21 14.00 -6.57
CA ASP A 178 -5.30 12.93 -6.20
C ASP A 178 -5.10 11.92 -7.35
N ALA A 179 -6.16 11.55 -8.06
CA ALA A 179 -6.11 10.73 -9.27
C ALA A 179 -5.27 11.40 -10.36
N PHE A 180 -5.44 12.71 -10.56
CA PHE A 180 -4.65 13.48 -11.52
C PHE A 180 -3.16 13.49 -11.16
N ALA A 181 -2.83 13.62 -9.87
CA ALA A 181 -1.44 13.54 -9.42
C ALA A 181 -0.82 12.17 -9.77
N THR A 182 -1.57 11.07 -9.58
CA THR A 182 -1.12 9.72 -9.95
C THR A 182 -0.99 9.55 -11.45
N PHE A 183 -1.98 10.00 -12.22
CA PHE A 183 -2.00 9.95 -13.68
C PHE A 183 -0.83 10.72 -14.30
N LYS A 184 -0.60 11.95 -13.82
CA LYS A 184 0.55 12.77 -14.19
C LYS A 184 1.87 12.05 -13.89
N ASP A 185 2.00 11.43 -12.73
CA ASP A 185 3.24 10.77 -12.34
C ASP A 185 3.55 9.55 -13.22
N LEU A 186 2.52 8.74 -13.54
CA LEU A 186 2.60 7.66 -14.52
C LEU A 186 3.08 8.16 -15.89
N LEU A 187 2.61 9.32 -16.32
CA LEU A 187 2.91 9.92 -17.63
C LEU A 187 4.14 10.83 -17.66
N THR A 188 4.89 10.99 -16.56
CA THR A 188 6.02 11.95 -16.55
C THR A 188 7.27 11.47 -15.82
N ARG A 189 7.16 10.49 -14.92
CA ARG A 189 8.29 10.04 -14.10
C ARG A 189 9.36 9.30 -14.89
N HIS A 190 8.98 8.22 -15.56
CA HIS A 190 9.90 7.31 -16.25
C HIS A 190 9.95 7.64 -17.74
N LYS A 191 10.65 8.72 -18.08
CA LYS A 191 10.61 9.32 -19.43
C LYS A 191 10.78 8.34 -20.60
N PRO A 192 11.74 7.39 -20.59
CA PRO A 192 11.89 6.45 -21.70
C PRO A 192 10.67 5.54 -21.87
N LEU A 193 10.21 4.94 -20.76
CA LEU A 193 9.01 4.10 -20.72
C LEU A 193 7.76 4.86 -21.19
N VAL A 194 7.59 6.09 -20.73
CA VAL A 194 6.45 6.94 -21.11
C VAL A 194 6.51 7.30 -22.59
N SER A 195 7.68 7.64 -23.13
CA SER A 195 7.83 7.97 -24.56
C SER A 195 7.38 6.80 -25.43
N GLU A 196 7.85 5.59 -25.12
CA GLU A 196 7.46 4.37 -25.82
C GLU A 196 5.94 4.11 -25.71
N PHE A 197 5.38 4.28 -24.51
CA PHE A 197 3.95 4.12 -24.28
C PHE A 197 3.12 5.11 -25.09
N LEU A 198 3.48 6.40 -25.08
CA LEU A 198 2.75 7.45 -25.78
C LEU A 198 2.87 7.33 -27.30
N GLU A 199 4.04 6.96 -27.83
CA GLU A 199 4.22 6.71 -29.26
C GLU A 199 3.34 5.54 -29.74
N LYS A 200 3.27 4.47 -28.94
CA LYS A 200 2.46 3.29 -29.27
C LYS A 200 0.96 3.54 -29.18
N ASN A 201 0.52 4.44 -28.30
CA ASN A 201 -0.90 4.66 -27.99
C ASN A 201 -1.38 6.08 -28.33
N TYR A 202 -0.67 6.79 -29.22
CA TYR A 202 -0.89 8.21 -29.54
C TYR A 202 -2.37 8.53 -29.82
N ASP A 203 -3.00 7.77 -30.71
CA ASP A 203 -4.39 7.99 -31.12
C ASP A 203 -5.36 7.80 -29.95
N LEU A 204 -5.12 6.83 -29.07
CA LEU A 204 -5.97 6.58 -27.91
C LEU A 204 -5.86 7.70 -26.87
N VAL A 205 -4.64 8.17 -26.61
CA VAL A 205 -4.38 9.17 -25.56
C VAL A 205 -4.93 10.55 -25.94
N ILE A 206 -4.93 10.92 -27.22
CA ILE A 206 -5.36 12.25 -27.67
C ILE A 206 -6.87 12.34 -27.93
N HIS A 207 -7.54 11.20 -28.14
CA HIS A 207 -8.97 11.15 -28.42
C HIS A 207 -9.86 10.79 -27.22
N LEU A 208 -9.27 10.57 -26.04
CA LEU A 208 -9.95 10.38 -24.75
C LEU A 208 -9.88 11.66 -23.91
#